data_AF-A0AAU1SD79-F1
#
_entry.id   AF-A0AAU1SD79-F1
#
_cell.length_a   1.000
_cell.length_b   1.000
_cell.length_c   1.000
_cell.angle_alpha   90.00
_cell.angle_beta   90.00
_cell.angle_gamma   90.00
#
_symmetry.space_group_name_H-M   'P 1'
#
loop_
_entity.id
_entity.type
_entity.pdbx_description
1 polymer ?
#
loop_
_entity_poly.entity_id
_entity_poly.type
_entity_poly.pdbx_seq_one_letter_code
_entity_poly.pdbx_strand_id
1 'polypeptide(L)' 'MSPTEQIPSDAEVARHARFGKLPERIRLEDTTEGHAAAVLDPARNAYNYDEWLVRTCL' A
#
# COMPACT_ATOMS: atom_id res chain seq x y z
N MET A 1 -9.49 -32.52 -0.10
CA MET A 1 -8.24 -32.28 -0.86
C MET A 1 -7.13 -32.16 0.16
N SER A 2 -6.35 -33.22 0.35
CA SER A 2 -5.21 -33.21 1.28
C SER A 2 -4.13 -32.29 0.70
N PRO A 3 -3.42 -31.49 1.52
CA PRO A 3 -2.32 -30.68 1.01
C PRO A 3 -1.22 -31.62 0.52
N THR A 4 -0.91 -31.58 -0.78
CA THR A 4 0.27 -32.28 -1.31
C THR A 4 1.50 -31.61 -0.73
N GLU A 5 2.29 -32.36 0.02
CA GLU A 5 3.60 -31.91 0.52
C GLU A 5 4.52 -31.70 -0.70
N GLN A 6 4.83 -30.43 -0.99
CA GLN A 6 5.71 -30.06 -2.10
C GLN A 6 7.15 -30.02 -1.59
N ILE A 7 7.98 -30.91 -2.12
CA ILE A 7 9.41 -30.92 -1.84
C ILE A 7 10.05 -29.75 -2.62
N PRO A 8 10.83 -28.88 -1.97
CA PRO A 8 11.45 -27.73 -2.63
C PRO A 8 12.48 -28.16 -3.68
N SER A 9 12.45 -27.50 -4.84
CA SER A 9 13.43 -27.72 -5.91
C SER A 9 14.81 -27.14 -5.55
N ASP A 10 15.87 -27.55 -6.27
CA ASP A 10 17.22 -26.99 -6.09
C ASP A 10 17.27 -25.47 -6.28
N ALA A 11 16.46 -24.93 -7.20
CA ALA A 11 16.32 -23.50 -7.40
C ALA A 11 15.65 -22.81 -6.19
N GLU A 12 14.68 -23.46 -5.57
CA GLU A 12 14.04 -23.03 -4.32
C GLU A 12 15.07 -22.97 -3.18
N VAL A 13 15.90 -24.01 -3.04
CA VAL A 13 16.94 -24.12 -2.01
C VAL A 13 18.00 -23.02 -2.20
N ALA A 14 18.48 -22.82 -3.42
CA ALA A 14 19.44 -21.76 -3.74
C ALA A 14 18.85 -20.36 -3.45
N ARG A 15 17.55 -20.15 -3.71
CA ARG A 15 16.86 -18.89 -3.39
C ARG A 15 16.77 -18.70 -1.87
N HIS A 16 16.39 -19.72 -1.12
CA HIS A 16 16.35 -19.66 0.35
C HIS A 16 17.72 -19.42 0.99
N ALA A 17 18.79 -19.99 0.44
CA ALA A 17 20.15 -19.72 0.92
C ALA A 17 20.57 -18.25 0.72
N ARG A 18 20.10 -17.62 -0.37
CA ARG A 18 20.39 -16.21 -0.71
C ARG A 18 19.55 -15.22 0.08
N PHE A 19 18.26 -15.52 0.27
CA PHE A 19 17.27 -14.56 0.79
C PHE A 19 16.71 -14.93 2.17
N GLY A 20 17.07 -16.10 2.70
CA GLY A 20 16.58 -16.59 3.99
C GLY A 20 15.13 -17.05 3.95
N LYS A 21 14.49 -16.98 5.13
CA LYS A 21 13.06 -17.28 5.31
C LYS A 21 12.25 -15.99 5.22
N LEU A 22 11.04 -16.08 4.67
CA LEU A 22 10.09 -14.98 4.69
C LEU A 22 9.81 -14.57 6.16
N PRO A 23 9.80 -13.27 6.48
CA PRO A 23 9.32 -12.77 7.77
C PRO A 23 7.88 -13.18 8.06
N GLU A 24 7.45 -13.00 9.30
CA GLU A 24 6.05 -13.21 9.65
C GLU A 24 5.13 -12.30 8.84
N ARG A 25 3.93 -12.80 8.52
CA ARG A 25 2.96 -12.04 7.74
C ARG A 25 2.44 -10.88 8.58
N ILE A 26 2.65 -9.67 8.09
CA ILE A 26 2.11 -8.44 8.68
C ILE A 26 0.60 -8.38 8.38
N ARG A 27 -0.21 -7.98 9.37
CA ARG A 27 -1.65 -7.77 9.14
C ARG A 27 -1.86 -6.40 8.51
N LEU A 28 -2.92 -6.24 7.73
CA LEU A 28 -3.19 -4.97 7.03
C LEU A 28 -3.34 -3.81 8.03
N GLU A 29 -3.96 -4.08 9.17
CA GLU A 29 -4.22 -3.10 10.21
C GLU A 29 -2.93 -2.52 10.81
N ASP A 30 -1.88 -3.35 10.90
CA ASP A 30 -0.56 -2.96 11.41
C ASP A 30 0.21 -2.08 10.41
N THR A 31 -0.24 -2.01 9.15
CA THR A 31 0.38 -1.18 8.11
C THR A 31 -0.21 0.24 8.04
N THR A 32 -1.21 0.54 8.87
CA THR A 32 -1.95 1.81 8.83
C THR A 32 -1.94 2.51 10.17
N GLU A 33 -1.77 3.83 10.16
CA GLU A 33 -1.88 4.68 11.34
C GLU A 33 -3.16 5.50 11.28
N GLY A 34 -3.97 5.43 12.33
CA GLY A 34 -5.19 6.21 12.43
C GLY A 34 -4.89 7.65 12.87
N HIS A 35 -5.26 8.63 12.04
CA HIS A 35 -5.24 10.04 12.40
C HIS A 35 -6.66 10.61 12.46
N ALA A 36 -6.90 11.50 13.43
CA ALA A 36 -8.16 12.23 13.49
C ALA A 36 -8.31 13.11 12.24
N ALA A 37 -9.51 13.13 11.66
CA ALA A 37 -9.83 14.05 10.58
C ALA A 37 -9.75 15.49 11.09
N ALA A 38 -9.01 16.34 10.38
CA ALA A 38 -8.99 17.77 10.65
C ALA A 38 -10.33 18.41 10.22
N VAL A 39 -10.70 19.52 10.87
CA VAL A 39 -11.83 20.34 10.43
C VAL A 39 -11.55 20.83 9.00
N LEU A 40 -12.44 20.52 8.07
CA LEU A 40 -12.35 20.97 6.69
C LEU A 40 -12.48 22.50 6.65
N ASP A 41 -11.54 23.18 6.01
CA ASP A 41 -11.65 24.59 5.69
C ASP A 41 -12.73 24.79 4.62
N PRO A 42 -13.84 25.50 4.91
CA PRO A 42 -14.90 25.72 3.94
C PRO A 42 -14.42 26.45 2.68
N ALA A 43 -13.41 27.32 2.78
CA ALA A 43 -12.87 28.05 1.64
C ALA A 43 -12.14 27.12 0.66
N ARG A 44 -11.57 26.00 1.13
CA ARG A 44 -10.91 25.00 0.26
C ARG A 44 -11.88 24.22 -0.61
N ASN A 45 -13.15 24.15 -0.22
CA ASN A 45 -14.20 23.44 -0.95
C ASN A 45 -15.11 24.40 -1.74
N ALA A 46 -14.88 25.71 -1.68
CA ALA A 46 -15.61 26.67 -2.47
C ALA A 46 -15.11 26.61 -3.93
N TYR A 47 -15.96 26.14 -4.83
CA TYR A 47 -15.64 26.14 -6.25
C TYR A 47 -15.53 27.58 -6.77
N ASN A 48 -14.43 27.90 -7.46
CA ASN A 48 -14.25 29.15 -8.18
C ASN A 48 -13.89 28.85 -9.65
N TYR A 49 -14.77 29.27 -10.56
CA TYR A 49 -14.59 29.08 -12.00
C TYR A 49 -13.35 29.80 -12.54
N ASP A 50 -13.07 31.00 -12.02
CA ASP A 50 -11.95 31.83 -12.47
C ASP A 50 -10.60 31.21 -12.07
N GLU A 51 -10.50 30.61 -10.87
CA GLU A 51 -9.28 29.91 -10.43
C GLU A 51 -8.97 28.70 -11.33
N TRP A 52 -10.00 27.96 -11.74
CA TRP A 52 -9.84 26.81 -12.62
C TRP A 52 -9.31 27.21 -14.00
N LEU A 53 -9.81 28.31 -14.57
CA LEU A 53 -9.34 28.84 -15.85
C LEU A 53 -7.86 29.24 -15.78
N VAL A 54 -7.43 29.92 -14.71
CA VAL A 54 -6.03 30.36 -14.55
C VAL A 54 -5.06 29.19 -14.42
N ARG A 55 -5.43 28.12 -13.71
CA ARG A 55 -4.53 26.99 -13.46
C ARG A 55 -4.45 25.97 -14.60
N THR A 56 -5.47 25.89 -15.44
CA THR A 56 -5.64 24.76 -16.37
C THR A 56 -5.54 25.16 -17.85
N CYS A 57 -5.55 26.46 -18.16
CA CYS A 57 -5.54 26.96 -19.54
C CYS A 57 -4.26 27.74 -19.93
N LEU A 58 -3.16 27.58 -19.16
CA LEU A 58 -1.83 28.10 -19.51
C LEU A 58 -1.04 27.11 -20.37
#